data_AF-A0A7C3T2P5-F1
#
_entry.id   AF-A0A7C3T2P5-F1
#
_cell.length_a   1.000
_cell.length_b   1.000
_cell.length_c   1.000
_cell.angle_alpha   90.00
_cell.angle_beta   90.00
_cell.angle_gamma   90.00
#
_symmetry.space_group_name_H-M   'P 1'
#
loop_
_entity.id
_entity.type
_entity.pdbx_description
1 polymer ?
#
loop_
_entity_poly.entity_id
_entity_poly.type
_entity_poly.pdbx_seq_one_letter_code
_entity_poly.pdbx_strand_id
1 'polypeptide(L)'
;FFIKRGYNLGRSQRTSPVVGAVLPLVMLGLLLLLVIKPVLSTGAPFFSTEGPGSQHANYLVALGIAVVIGFVAQRTRFCTMGAMRDVILMRDFHLMSGVVAMLAGAFIMNLIYGQAHWGFAGQPVAHTNQLLNFGGMLLAGLAFALAGGCPGRQLFLSGEGDGDAAVFVLGMIVGAAFAHNFNTAGTPYPNNPANWGWGPAAILVGLAFCIVLGLTMRKPATASA
;
A
#
# COMPACT_ATOMS: atom_id res chain seq x y z
N PHE A 1 -2.61 -18.63 -7.86
CA PHE A 1 -3.61 -19.73 -7.91
C PHE A 1 -4.96 -19.26 -8.44
N PHE A 2 -5.63 -18.30 -7.77
CA PHE A 2 -6.96 -17.81 -8.19
C PHE A 2 -7.03 -17.29 -9.63
N ILE A 3 -6.03 -16.51 -10.05
CA ILE A 3 -5.92 -16.01 -11.43
C ILE A 3 -5.88 -17.15 -12.45
N LYS A 4 -5.12 -18.23 -12.20
CA LYS A 4 -5.07 -19.42 -13.06
C LYS A 4 -6.42 -20.16 -13.12
N ARG A 5 -7.27 -20.00 -12.11
CA ARG A 5 -8.61 -20.61 -12.03
C ARG A 5 -9.74 -19.68 -12.52
N GLY A 6 -9.41 -18.62 -13.26
CA GLY A 6 -10.39 -17.77 -13.92
C GLY A 6 -10.92 -16.60 -13.07
N TYR A 7 -10.22 -16.20 -12.01
CA TYR A 7 -10.52 -14.96 -11.29
C TYR A 7 -10.41 -13.76 -12.23
N ASN A 8 -11.42 -12.89 -12.25
CA ASN A 8 -11.42 -11.67 -13.05
C ASN A 8 -12.18 -10.53 -12.36
N LEU A 9 -11.61 -9.33 -12.37
CA LEU A 9 -12.20 -8.11 -11.80
C LEU A 9 -13.27 -7.44 -12.70
N GLY A 10 -13.68 -8.10 -13.78
CA GLY A 10 -14.57 -7.51 -14.78
C GLY A 10 -13.81 -6.83 -15.91
N ARG A 11 -14.50 -6.02 -16.71
CA ARG A 11 -13.92 -5.26 -17.83
C ARG A 11 -13.84 -3.80 -17.43
N SER A 12 -12.72 -3.14 -17.69
CA SER A 12 -12.61 -1.70 -17.49
C SER A 12 -13.59 -0.96 -18.41
N GLN A 13 -14.34 -0.05 -17.81
CA GLN A 13 -15.30 0.79 -18.52
C GLN A 13 -14.77 2.22 -18.57
N ARG A 14 -15.02 2.91 -19.68
CA ARG A 14 -14.72 4.35 -19.73
C ARG A 14 -15.74 5.07 -18.86
N THR A 15 -15.23 5.93 -17.98
CA THR A 15 -16.04 6.76 -17.09
C THR A 15 -15.74 8.24 -17.32
N SER A 16 -16.47 9.11 -16.65
CA SER A 16 -16.28 10.56 -16.71
C SER A 16 -14.90 10.96 -16.17
N PRO A 17 -14.22 11.94 -16.77
CA PRO A 17 -12.92 12.43 -16.29
C PRO A 17 -12.97 12.97 -14.85
N VAL A 18 -14.17 13.34 -14.36
CA VAL A 18 -14.38 13.76 -12.97
C VAL A 18 -14.00 12.65 -11.99
N VAL A 19 -14.25 11.38 -12.33
CA VAL A 19 -13.94 10.23 -11.46
C VAL A 19 -12.43 10.09 -11.25
N GLY A 20 -11.64 10.36 -12.30
CA GLY A 20 -10.18 10.35 -12.20
C GLY A 20 -9.60 11.50 -11.34
N ALA A 21 -10.33 12.61 -11.23
CA ALA A 21 -9.92 13.75 -10.40
C ALA A 21 -10.23 13.56 -8.90
N VAL A 22 -11.08 12.60 -8.52
CA VAL A 22 -11.55 12.43 -7.13
C VAL A 22 -10.38 12.21 -6.17
N LEU A 23 -9.52 11.22 -6.41
CA LEU A 23 -8.42 10.92 -5.49
C LEU A 23 -7.39 12.06 -5.41
N PRO A 24 -6.91 12.65 -6.52
CA PRO A 24 -6.04 13.82 -6.45
C PRO A 24 -6.65 14.98 -5.65
N LEU A 25 -7.95 15.25 -5.81
CA LEU A 25 -8.64 16.30 -5.05
C LEU A 25 -8.74 15.96 -3.56
N VAL A 26 -9.01 14.70 -3.20
CA VAL A 26 -9.01 14.25 -1.80
C VAL A 26 -7.61 14.40 -1.20
N MET A 27 -6.55 14.02 -1.92
CA MET A 27 -5.16 14.16 -1.47
C MET A 27 -4.77 15.62 -1.29
N LEU A 28 -5.20 16.50 -2.20
CA LEU A 28 -4.97 17.93 -2.11
C LEU A 28 -5.74 18.54 -0.93
N GLY A 29 -6.96 18.07 -0.68
CA GLY A 29 -7.73 18.40 0.51
C GLY A 29 -7.00 18.01 1.81
N LEU A 30 -6.50 16.78 1.90
CA LEU A 30 -5.72 16.30 3.06
C LEU A 30 -4.42 17.12 3.25
N LEU A 31 -3.75 17.48 2.15
CA LEU A 31 -2.57 18.35 2.18
C LEU A 31 -2.93 19.76 2.71
N LEU A 32 -4.05 20.34 2.27
CA LEU A 32 -4.52 21.63 2.76
C LEU A 32 -4.86 21.58 4.26
N LEU A 33 -5.49 20.49 4.74
CA LEU A 33 -5.72 20.30 6.18
C LEU A 33 -4.39 20.27 6.96
N LEU A 34 -3.35 19.64 6.41
CA LEU A 34 -2.02 19.59 7.03
C LEU A 34 -1.35 20.98 7.10
N VAL A 35 -1.52 21.81 6.07
CA VAL A 35 -0.92 23.16 5.99
C VAL A 35 -1.67 24.16 6.87
N ILE A 36 -3.00 24.14 6.84
CA ILE A 36 -3.85 25.12 7.55
C ILE A 36 -3.91 24.81 9.05
N LYS A 37 -3.82 23.52 9.43
CA LYS A 37 -3.98 23.04 10.81
C LYS A 37 -5.17 23.67 11.55
N PRO A 38 -6.40 23.55 11.00
CA PRO A 38 -7.56 24.16 11.63
C PRO A 38 -7.82 23.47 12.97
N VAL A 39 -7.83 24.22 14.07
CA VAL A 39 -8.19 23.68 15.39
C VAL A 39 -9.70 23.86 15.56
N LEU A 40 -10.48 22.79 15.42
CA LEU A 40 -11.91 22.86 15.77
C LEU A 40 -12.07 22.70 17.28
N SER A 41 -13.12 23.33 17.80
CA SER A 41 -13.54 23.23 19.22
C SER A 41 -13.87 21.80 19.68
N THR A 42 -14.06 20.87 18.74
CA THR A 42 -14.30 19.45 18.99
C THR A 42 -13.02 18.61 19.16
N GLY A 43 -11.84 19.22 19.02
CA GLY A 43 -10.54 18.53 19.17
C GLY A 43 -10.04 17.78 17.93
N ALA A 44 -10.83 17.72 16.85
CA ALA A 44 -10.41 17.17 15.55
C ALA A 44 -10.02 18.30 14.59
N PRO A 45 -8.98 18.15 13.74
CA PRO A 45 -8.11 16.98 13.54
C PRO A 45 -7.04 16.83 14.64
N PHE A 46 -6.85 15.59 15.10
CA PHE A 46 -5.81 15.24 16.07
C PHE A 46 -4.45 15.20 15.39
N PHE A 47 -3.53 16.07 15.79
CA PHE A 47 -2.15 16.01 15.34
C PHE A 47 -1.36 15.08 16.25
N SER A 48 -0.76 14.03 15.66
CA SER A 48 0.11 13.13 16.41
C SER A 48 1.38 13.86 16.82
N THR A 49 1.64 13.90 18.12
CA THR A 49 2.90 14.44 18.68
C THR A 49 4.04 13.42 18.56
N GLU A 50 3.71 12.13 18.63
CA GLU A 50 4.67 11.03 18.55
C GLU A 50 4.35 10.05 17.42
N GLY A 51 5.34 9.23 17.04
CA GLY A 51 5.22 8.19 16.02
C GLY A 51 5.63 8.62 14.60
N PRO A 52 5.53 7.71 13.61
CA PRO A 52 5.99 7.96 12.25
C PRO A 52 5.21 9.08 11.55
N GLY A 53 3.97 9.35 11.96
CA GLY A 53 3.15 10.42 11.39
C GLY A 53 3.56 11.84 11.79
N SER A 54 4.36 12.01 12.87
CA SER A 54 4.86 13.32 13.28
C SER A 54 6.22 13.67 12.63
N GLN A 55 6.95 12.64 12.17
CA GLN A 55 8.21 12.77 11.44
C GLN A 55 7.94 13.15 9.99
N HIS A 56 8.03 14.44 9.67
CA HIS A 56 7.83 14.94 8.32
C HIS A 56 9.07 15.70 7.84
N ALA A 57 9.43 15.48 6.58
CA ALA A 57 10.37 16.35 5.88
C ALA A 57 9.68 17.68 5.52
N ASN A 58 10.46 18.66 5.05
CA ASN A 58 9.91 19.87 4.48
C ASN A 58 8.91 19.51 3.35
N TYR A 59 7.65 19.91 3.52
CA TYR A 59 6.54 19.53 2.66
C TYR A 59 6.77 19.93 1.19
N LEU A 60 7.45 21.05 0.91
CA LEU A 60 7.76 21.49 -0.45
C LEU A 60 8.78 20.56 -1.13
N VAL A 61 9.82 20.16 -0.38
CA VAL A 61 10.85 19.25 -0.88
C VAL A 61 10.25 17.87 -1.11
N ALA A 62 9.44 17.38 -0.16
CA ALA A 62 8.74 16.11 -0.28
C ALA A 62 7.78 16.10 -1.49
N LEU A 63 7.03 17.18 -1.71
CA LEU A 63 6.12 17.30 -2.86
C LEU A 63 6.90 17.32 -4.18
N GLY A 64 7.98 18.10 -4.27
CA GLY A 64 8.82 18.16 -5.47
C GLY A 64 9.39 16.78 -5.83
N ILE A 65 9.93 16.06 -4.86
CA ILE A 65 10.44 14.69 -5.05
C ILE A 65 9.31 13.73 -5.43
N ALA A 66 8.15 13.81 -4.77
CA ALA A 66 7.00 12.96 -5.07
C ALA A 66 6.48 13.16 -6.50
N VAL A 67 6.47 14.38 -7.02
CA VAL A 67 6.09 14.67 -8.42
C VAL A 67 7.07 14.02 -9.39
N VAL A 68 8.38 14.14 -9.14
CA VAL A 68 9.41 13.52 -9.99
C VAL A 68 9.29 11.99 -9.97
N ILE A 69 9.18 11.39 -8.78
CA ILE A 69 9.02 9.94 -8.63
C ILE A 69 7.73 9.46 -9.30
N GLY A 70 6.61 10.17 -9.09
CA GLY A 70 5.33 9.86 -9.71
C GLY A 70 5.41 9.88 -11.24
N PHE A 71 6.04 10.90 -11.82
CA PHE A 71 6.25 11.01 -13.26
C PHE A 71 7.07 9.85 -13.83
N VAL A 72 8.20 9.51 -13.18
CA VAL A 72 9.05 8.38 -13.59
C VAL A 72 8.30 7.05 -13.42
N ALA A 73 7.56 6.88 -12.33
CA ALA A 73 6.85 5.64 -12.04
C ALA A 73 5.69 5.38 -13.02
N GLN A 74 4.93 6.42 -13.40
CA GLN A 74 3.91 6.33 -14.45
C GLN A 74 4.52 5.92 -15.80
N ARG A 75 5.63 6.53 -16.20
CA ARG A 75 6.32 6.23 -17.46
C ARG A 75 6.90 4.81 -17.51
N THR A 76 7.46 4.35 -16.39
CA THR A 76 8.10 3.03 -16.29
C THR A 76 7.11 1.90 -15.98
N ARG A 77 5.84 2.24 -15.66
CA ARG A 77 4.81 1.28 -15.21
C ARG A 77 5.31 0.39 -14.06
N PHE A 78 6.02 1.00 -13.12
CA PHE A 78 6.66 0.28 -12.03
C PHE A 78 5.65 -0.52 -11.20
N CYS A 79 5.84 -1.83 -11.13
CA CYS A 79 4.96 -2.74 -10.38
C CYS A 79 5.76 -3.90 -9.81
N THR A 80 5.92 -3.95 -8.48
CA THR A 80 6.59 -5.06 -7.80
C THR A 80 5.87 -6.39 -8.03
N MET A 81 4.53 -6.37 -8.05
CA MET A 81 3.72 -7.55 -8.33
C MET A 81 3.86 -8.02 -9.79
N GLY A 82 3.93 -7.06 -10.73
CA GLY A 82 4.18 -7.32 -12.14
C GLY A 82 5.56 -7.92 -12.37
N ALA A 83 6.59 -7.35 -11.73
CA ALA A 83 7.96 -7.87 -11.78
C ALA A 83 8.05 -9.33 -11.32
N MET A 84 7.44 -9.66 -10.18
CA MET A 84 7.42 -11.04 -9.69
C MET A 84 6.66 -11.98 -10.64
N ARG A 85 5.51 -11.55 -11.17
CA ARG A 85 4.72 -12.33 -12.14
C ARG A 85 5.50 -12.58 -13.43
N ASP A 86 6.13 -11.56 -13.98
CA ASP A 86 6.78 -11.61 -15.28
C ASP A 86 8.07 -12.44 -15.21
N VAL A 87 8.81 -12.38 -14.10
CA VAL A 87 9.94 -13.29 -13.85
C VAL A 87 9.48 -14.76 -13.73
N ILE A 88 8.40 -15.02 -12.98
CA ILE A 88 7.95 -16.40 -12.75
C ILE A 88 7.32 -17.02 -14.00
N LEU A 89 6.53 -16.24 -14.75
CA LEU A 89 5.72 -16.77 -15.85
C LEU A 89 6.40 -16.60 -17.22
N MET A 90 7.02 -15.45 -17.47
CA MET A 90 7.59 -15.08 -18.77
C MET A 90 9.12 -15.11 -18.78
N ARG A 91 9.76 -15.25 -17.60
CA ARG A 91 11.22 -15.11 -17.40
C ARG A 91 11.76 -13.75 -17.88
N ASP A 92 10.95 -12.70 -17.80
CA ASP A 92 11.36 -11.34 -18.12
C ASP A 92 11.83 -10.61 -16.85
N PHE A 93 13.09 -10.15 -16.86
CA PHE A 93 13.73 -9.46 -15.74
C PHE A 93 13.73 -7.93 -15.86
N HIS A 94 13.13 -7.36 -16.91
CA HIS A 94 13.14 -5.91 -17.14
C HIS A 94 12.53 -5.14 -15.97
N LEU A 95 11.31 -5.50 -15.55
CA LEU A 95 10.66 -4.88 -14.39
C LEU A 95 11.34 -5.25 -13.06
N MET A 96 11.94 -6.43 -12.97
CA MET A 96 12.69 -6.86 -11.79
C MET A 96 13.94 -6.00 -11.57
N SER A 97 14.61 -5.58 -12.63
CA SER A 97 15.77 -4.69 -12.54
C SER A 97 15.44 -3.37 -11.83
N GLY A 98 14.24 -2.82 -12.03
CA GLY A 98 13.78 -1.64 -11.32
C GLY A 98 13.58 -1.89 -9.82
N VAL A 99 13.03 -3.04 -9.44
CA VAL A 99 12.84 -3.42 -8.03
C VAL A 99 14.18 -3.60 -7.34
N VAL A 100 15.13 -4.25 -8.01
CA VAL A 100 16.51 -4.43 -7.52
C VAL A 100 17.22 -3.08 -7.41
N ALA A 101 17.06 -2.17 -8.38
CA ALA A 101 17.63 -0.83 -8.32
C ALA A 101 17.05 -0.01 -7.16
N MET A 102 15.75 -0.12 -6.89
CA MET A 102 15.12 0.52 -5.73
C MET A 102 15.69 -0.01 -4.41
N LEU A 103 15.84 -1.33 -4.30
CA LEU A 103 16.42 -1.98 -3.11
C LEU A 103 17.89 -1.56 -2.90
N ALA A 104 18.70 -1.61 -3.97
CA ALA A 104 20.10 -1.21 -3.93
C ALA A 104 20.25 0.28 -3.60
N GLY A 105 19.43 1.15 -4.19
CA GLY A 105 19.43 2.58 -3.89
C GLY A 105 19.07 2.88 -2.44
N ALA A 106 18.03 2.23 -1.90
CA ALA A 106 17.66 2.36 -0.50
C ALA A 106 18.79 1.86 0.44
N PHE A 107 19.43 0.75 0.09
CA PHE A 107 20.55 0.21 0.86
C PHE A 107 21.78 1.13 0.86
N ILE A 108 22.16 1.67 -0.30
CA ILE A 108 23.27 2.63 -0.44
C ILE A 108 22.98 3.91 0.33
N MET A 109 21.76 4.44 0.26
CA MET A 109 21.38 5.63 1.02
C MET A 109 21.44 5.37 2.53
N ASN A 110 20.94 4.22 3.01
CA ASN A 110 21.07 3.84 4.42
C ASN A 110 22.52 3.73 4.88
N LEU A 111 23.44 3.25 4.02
CA LEU A 111 24.87 3.24 4.30
C LEU A 111 25.45 4.66 4.39
N ILE A 112 25.10 5.55 3.45
CA ILE A 112 25.57 6.95 3.45
C ILE A 112 25.09 7.70 4.70
N TYR A 113 23.84 7.48 5.12
CA TYR A 113 23.27 8.10 6.32
C TYR A 113 23.67 7.38 7.62
N GLY A 114 24.47 6.30 7.56
CA GLY A 114 24.88 5.55 8.74
C GLY A 114 23.75 4.80 9.46
N GLN A 115 22.61 4.60 8.81
CA GLN A 115 21.41 3.95 9.34
C GLN A 115 21.37 2.44 9.06
N ALA A 116 22.47 1.87 8.56
CA ALA A 116 22.60 0.46 8.26
C ALA A 116 22.74 -0.37 9.54
N HIS A 117 21.61 -0.81 10.10
CA HIS A 117 21.57 -1.73 11.22
C HIS A 117 21.46 -3.19 10.74
N TRP A 118 22.46 -3.99 11.10
CA TRP A 118 22.47 -5.41 10.79
C TRP A 118 21.62 -6.17 11.81
N GLY A 119 20.44 -6.63 11.39
CA GLY A 119 19.53 -7.43 12.21
C GLY A 119 18.06 -7.11 11.95
N PHE A 120 17.18 -7.96 12.48
CA PHE A 120 15.72 -7.79 12.39
C PHE A 120 15.13 -7.08 13.62
N ALA A 121 15.92 -6.83 14.65
CA ALA A 121 15.49 -6.18 15.89
C ALA A 121 15.92 -4.70 15.89
N GLY A 122 15.07 -3.81 16.42
CA GLY A 122 15.38 -2.38 16.52
C GLY A 122 15.34 -1.60 15.20
N GLN A 123 14.81 -2.19 14.12
CA GLN A 123 14.60 -1.46 12.87
C GLN A 123 13.43 -0.47 13.01
N PRO A 124 13.50 0.73 12.38
CA PRO A 124 12.41 1.70 12.41
C PRO A 124 11.11 1.07 11.91
N VAL A 125 10.02 1.24 12.67
CA VAL A 125 8.67 0.72 12.33
C VAL A 125 8.56 -0.82 12.32
N ALA A 126 9.65 -1.56 12.57
CA ALA A 126 9.60 -3.02 12.59
C ALA A 126 8.98 -3.55 13.89
N HIS A 127 8.01 -4.43 13.74
CA HIS A 127 7.45 -5.21 14.85
C HIS A 127 8.36 -6.40 15.12
N THR A 128 8.62 -6.72 16.39
CA THR A 128 9.46 -7.90 16.70
C THR A 128 8.70 -9.22 16.60
N ASN A 129 7.37 -9.19 16.44
CA ASN A 129 6.57 -10.39 16.21
C ASN A 129 6.62 -10.79 14.72
N GLN A 130 7.54 -11.70 14.40
CA GLN A 130 7.77 -12.18 13.04
C GLN A 130 6.54 -12.89 12.45
N LEU A 131 5.71 -13.55 13.27
CA LEU A 131 4.54 -14.27 12.77
C LEU A 131 3.44 -13.32 12.32
N LEU A 132 3.21 -12.24 13.07
CA LEU A 132 2.27 -11.19 12.68
C LEU A 132 2.77 -10.39 11.48
N ASN A 133 4.08 -10.13 11.39
CA ASN A 133 4.67 -9.51 10.20
C ASN A 133 4.45 -10.37 8.96
N PHE A 134 4.76 -11.67 9.06
CA PHE A 134 4.55 -12.59 7.96
C PHE A 134 3.08 -12.71 7.60
N GLY A 135 2.19 -12.88 8.57
CA GLY A 135 0.75 -12.99 8.35
C GLY A 135 0.15 -11.72 7.73
N GLY A 136 0.57 -10.55 8.21
CA GLY A 136 0.14 -9.24 7.68
C GLY A 136 0.61 -9.03 6.25
N MET A 137 1.88 -9.34 5.96
CA MET A 137 2.42 -9.23 4.59
C MET A 137 1.83 -10.29 3.64
N LEU A 138 1.50 -11.47 4.14
CA LEU A 138 0.79 -12.50 3.38
C LEU A 138 -0.61 -12.02 2.99
N LEU A 139 -1.36 -11.46 3.95
CA LEU A 139 -2.68 -10.86 3.70
C LEU A 139 -2.60 -9.71 2.71
N ALA A 140 -1.68 -8.77 2.94
CA ALA A 140 -1.48 -7.62 2.05
C ALA A 140 -1.11 -8.08 0.63
N GLY A 141 -0.16 -9.01 0.50
CA GLY A 141 0.23 -9.59 -0.78
C GLY A 141 -0.93 -10.28 -1.49
N LEU A 142 -1.77 -11.02 -0.76
CA LEU A 142 -2.96 -11.65 -1.33
C LEU A 142 -3.98 -10.60 -1.81
N ALA A 143 -4.27 -9.58 -1.00
CA ALA A 143 -5.19 -8.49 -1.37
C ALA A 143 -4.70 -7.73 -2.61
N PHE A 144 -3.41 -7.37 -2.67
CA PHE A 144 -2.80 -6.70 -3.82
C PHE A 144 -2.77 -7.57 -5.08
N ALA A 145 -2.56 -8.89 -4.91
CA ALA A 145 -2.64 -9.84 -6.01
C ALA A 145 -4.05 -9.92 -6.60
N LEU A 146 -5.09 -9.90 -5.75
CA LEU A 146 -6.49 -9.91 -6.18
C LEU A 146 -6.88 -8.57 -6.82
N ALA A 147 -6.43 -7.45 -6.27
CA ALA A 147 -6.67 -6.11 -6.82
C ALA A 147 -5.90 -5.82 -8.13
N GLY A 148 -5.02 -6.72 -8.57
CA GLY A 148 -4.29 -6.58 -9.84
C GLY A 148 -3.13 -5.59 -9.81
N GLY A 149 -2.63 -5.20 -8.64
CA GLY A 149 -1.53 -4.23 -8.52
C GLY A 149 -0.99 -4.09 -7.10
N CYS A 150 0.30 -3.73 -6.99
CA CYS A 150 0.91 -3.36 -5.72
C CYS A 150 0.43 -1.97 -5.25
N PRO A 151 0.57 -1.60 -3.96
CA PRO A 151 0.02 -0.34 -3.45
C PRO A 151 0.54 0.89 -4.20
N GLY A 152 1.83 0.90 -4.59
CA GLY A 152 2.39 1.97 -5.42
C GLY A 152 1.73 2.07 -6.79
N ARG A 153 1.50 0.94 -7.47
CA ARG A 153 0.82 0.95 -8.77
C ARG A 153 -0.61 1.49 -8.67
N GLN A 154 -1.34 1.18 -7.60
CA GLN A 154 -2.69 1.70 -7.39
C GLN A 154 -2.69 3.24 -7.20
N LEU A 155 -1.67 3.78 -6.54
CA LEU A 155 -1.47 5.23 -6.46
C LEU A 155 -1.16 5.87 -7.82
N PHE A 156 -0.34 5.23 -8.65
CA PHE A 156 -0.02 5.77 -9.98
C PHE A 156 -1.22 5.69 -10.93
N LEU A 157 -1.94 4.55 -10.94
CA LEU A 157 -3.14 4.34 -11.76
C LEU A 157 -4.27 5.31 -11.40
N SER A 158 -4.49 5.55 -10.10
CA SER A 158 -5.47 6.54 -9.67
C SER A 158 -5.10 7.97 -10.10
N GLY A 159 -3.80 8.30 -10.16
CA GLY A 159 -3.31 9.54 -10.76
C GLY A 159 -3.44 9.60 -12.29
N GLU A 160 -3.49 8.46 -12.98
CA GLU A 160 -3.79 8.36 -14.42
C GLU A 160 -5.29 8.41 -14.72
N GLY A 161 -6.14 8.41 -13.68
CA GLY A 161 -7.59 8.51 -13.78
C GLY A 161 -8.35 7.19 -13.62
N ASP A 162 -7.70 6.13 -13.12
CA ASP A 162 -8.35 4.86 -12.81
C ASP A 162 -9.18 4.95 -11.52
N GLY A 163 -10.51 4.91 -11.67
CA GLY A 163 -11.46 4.97 -10.56
C GLY A 163 -11.42 3.73 -9.65
N ASP A 164 -11.15 2.55 -10.18
CA ASP A 164 -11.07 1.32 -9.38
C ASP A 164 -9.83 1.38 -8.47
N ALA A 165 -8.72 1.87 -9.03
CA ALA A 165 -7.50 2.14 -8.26
C ALA A 165 -7.72 3.23 -7.19
N ALA A 166 -8.49 4.28 -7.50
CA ALA A 166 -8.83 5.32 -6.54
C ALA A 166 -9.63 4.78 -5.34
N VAL A 167 -10.65 3.95 -5.59
CA VAL A 167 -11.42 3.28 -4.53
C VAL A 167 -10.51 2.37 -3.70
N PHE A 168 -9.60 1.64 -4.35
CA PHE A 168 -8.64 0.80 -3.65
C PHE A 168 -7.73 1.61 -2.71
N VAL A 169 -7.21 2.75 -3.16
CA VAL A 169 -6.38 3.65 -2.33
C VAL A 169 -7.18 4.24 -1.17
N LEU A 170 -8.41 4.70 -1.41
CA LEU A 170 -9.29 5.17 -0.33
C LEU A 170 -9.57 4.06 0.68
N GLY A 171 -9.81 2.84 0.22
CA GLY A 171 -9.96 1.65 1.06
C GLY A 171 -8.72 1.37 1.91
N MET A 172 -7.51 1.52 1.37
CA MET A 172 -6.28 1.39 2.15
C MET A 172 -6.16 2.47 3.24
N ILE A 173 -6.53 3.71 2.95
CA ILE A 173 -6.47 4.82 3.93
C ILE A 173 -7.47 4.60 5.05
N VAL A 174 -8.72 4.27 4.71
CA VAL A 174 -9.78 3.98 5.69
C VAL A 174 -9.42 2.73 6.50
N GLY A 175 -8.87 1.70 5.85
CA GLY A 175 -8.40 0.48 6.52
C GLY A 175 -7.25 0.75 7.49
N ALA A 176 -6.30 1.61 7.12
CA ALA A 176 -5.23 2.04 8.02
C ALA A 176 -5.79 2.83 9.21
N ALA A 177 -6.72 3.76 8.97
CA ALA A 177 -7.40 4.49 10.04
C ALA A 177 -8.14 3.54 10.99
N PHE A 178 -8.88 2.57 10.46
CA PHE A 178 -9.54 1.55 11.27
C PHE A 178 -8.53 0.73 12.09
N ALA A 179 -7.42 0.31 11.47
CA ALA A 179 -6.42 -0.50 12.14
C ALA A 179 -5.76 0.21 13.33
N HIS A 180 -5.48 1.51 13.18
CA HIS A 180 -4.91 2.33 14.25
C HIS A 180 -5.94 2.70 15.33
N ASN A 181 -7.21 2.94 14.99
CA ASN A 181 -8.24 3.29 15.97
C ASN A 181 -8.73 2.10 16.80
N PHE A 182 -8.81 0.90 16.20
CA PHE A 182 -9.27 -0.31 16.88
C PHE A 182 -8.12 -1.15 17.47
N ASN A 183 -6.90 -0.59 17.52
CA ASN A 183 -5.71 -1.24 18.07
C ASN A 183 -5.45 -2.65 17.46
N THR A 184 -5.72 -2.78 16.16
CA THR A 184 -5.39 -3.99 15.38
C THR A 184 -4.05 -3.84 14.66
N ALA A 185 -3.55 -2.61 14.53
CA ALA A 185 -2.18 -2.33 14.10
C ALA A 185 -1.18 -2.82 15.14
N GLY A 186 -0.10 -3.45 14.70
CA GLY A 186 0.99 -3.84 15.59
C GLY A 186 1.70 -2.61 16.15
N THR A 187 2.24 -2.72 17.36
CA THR A 187 3.06 -1.67 17.97
C THR A 187 4.54 -1.85 17.63
N PRO A 188 5.27 -0.75 17.31
CA PRO A 188 6.71 -0.81 17.12
C PRO A 188 7.45 -1.17 18.41
N TYR A 189 8.67 -1.70 18.27
CA TYR A 189 9.60 -1.90 19.38
C TYR A 189 9.91 -0.56 20.12
N PRO A 190 10.10 -0.51 21.46
CA PRO A 190 10.13 -1.61 22.44
C PRO A 190 8.76 -1.96 23.06
N ASN A 191 7.73 -1.18 22.74
CA ASN A 191 6.38 -1.35 23.28
C ASN A 191 5.62 -2.47 22.56
N ASN A 192 6.25 -3.63 22.36
CA ASN A 192 5.58 -4.79 21.79
C ASN A 192 4.87 -5.54 22.93
N PRO A 193 3.56 -5.31 23.18
CA PRO A 193 2.89 -6.00 24.26
C PRO A 193 2.95 -7.50 23.97
N ALA A 194 3.16 -8.31 25.01
CA ALA A 194 3.06 -9.77 24.92
C ALA A 194 1.66 -10.23 24.47
N ASN A 195 0.68 -9.33 24.51
CA ASN A 195 -0.69 -9.57 24.13
C ASN A 195 -0.85 -9.34 22.63
N TRP A 196 -1.23 -10.39 21.92
CA TRP A 196 -1.45 -10.38 20.48
C TRP A 196 -2.61 -9.44 20.06
N GLY A 197 -3.33 -8.83 21.00
CA GLY A 197 -4.43 -7.90 20.72
C GLY A 197 -5.45 -8.49 19.74
N TRP A 198 -6.03 -7.63 18.90
CA TRP A 198 -6.96 -8.01 17.84
C TRP A 198 -6.28 -8.23 16.48
N GLY A 199 -4.96 -8.02 16.38
CA GLY A 199 -4.18 -8.16 15.13
C GLY A 199 -4.30 -9.53 14.45
N PRO A 200 -4.17 -10.67 15.16
CA PRO A 200 -4.27 -12.00 14.57
C PRO A 200 -5.68 -12.29 14.06
N ALA A 201 -6.70 -11.86 14.81
CA ALA A 201 -8.09 -11.98 14.39
C ALA A 201 -8.34 -11.19 13.10
N ALA A 202 -7.82 -9.95 13.01
CA ALA A 202 -7.91 -9.15 11.79
C ALA A 202 -7.22 -9.82 10.58
N ILE A 203 -6.03 -10.41 10.79
CA ILE A 203 -5.31 -11.15 9.74
C ILE A 203 -6.12 -12.37 9.28
N LEU A 204 -6.64 -13.17 10.21
CA LEU A 204 -7.40 -14.38 9.88
C LEU A 204 -8.71 -14.06 9.16
N VAL A 205 -9.46 -13.06 9.64
CA VAL A 205 -10.70 -12.61 9.00
C VAL A 205 -10.40 -12.03 7.61
N GLY A 206 -9.34 -11.23 7.48
CA GLY A 206 -8.92 -10.67 6.20
C GLY A 206 -8.49 -11.77 5.20
N LEU A 207 -7.76 -12.78 5.65
CA LEU A 207 -7.35 -13.91 4.82
C LEU A 207 -8.57 -14.72 4.37
N ALA A 208 -9.48 -15.03 5.31
CA ALA A 208 -10.73 -15.72 4.99
C ALA A 208 -11.53 -14.94 3.95
N PHE A 209 -11.69 -13.63 4.13
CA PHE A 209 -12.37 -12.75 3.17
C PHE A 209 -11.71 -12.76 1.79
N CYS A 210 -10.38 -12.59 1.72
CA CYS A 210 -9.65 -12.60 0.45
C CYS A 210 -9.74 -13.97 -0.26
N ILE A 211 -9.68 -15.07 0.50
CA ILE A 211 -9.85 -16.42 -0.05
C ILE A 211 -11.27 -16.59 -0.60
N VAL A 212 -12.30 -16.21 0.16
CA VAL A 212 -13.70 -16.28 -0.28
C VAL A 212 -13.89 -15.48 -1.57
N LEU A 213 -13.42 -14.22 -1.63
CA LEU A 213 -13.48 -13.41 -2.84
C LEU A 213 -12.75 -14.07 -4.02
N GLY A 214 -11.55 -14.60 -3.81
CA GLY A 214 -10.79 -15.30 -4.85
C GLY A 214 -11.47 -16.58 -5.36
N LEU A 215 -12.30 -17.21 -4.53
CA LEU A 215 -13.09 -18.40 -4.88
C LEU A 215 -14.40 -18.05 -5.60
N THR A 216 -15.09 -16.99 -5.18
CA THR A 216 -16.43 -16.62 -5.68
C THR A 216 -16.39 -15.79 -6.96
N MET A 217 -15.43 -14.88 -7.10
CA MET A 217 -15.29 -13.99 -8.27
C MET A 217 -14.56 -14.68 -9.44
N ARG A 218 -15.06 -15.85 -9.87
CA ARG A 218 -14.55 -16.58 -11.03
C ARG A 218 -15.49 -16.41 -12.21
N LYS A 219 -14.94 -16.26 -13.42
CA LYS A 219 -15.77 -16.33 -14.63
C LYS A 219 -16.49 -17.68 -14.68
N PRO A 220 -17.80 -17.72 -15.01
CA PRO A 220 -18.47 -18.97 -15.32
C PRO A 220 -17.76 -19.65 -16.49
N ALA A 221 -17.58 -20.97 -16.44
CA ALA A 221 -16.89 -21.75 -17.47
C ALA A 221 -17.54 -21.66 -18.86
N THR A 222 -18.74 -21.06 -18.97
CA THR A 222 -19.53 -20.91 -20.19
C THR A 222 -19.32 -19.58 -20.94
N ALA A 223 -18.48 -18.67 -20.44
CA ALA A 223 -18.24 -17.36 -21.08
C ALA A 223 -17.05 -17.33 -22.05
N SER A 224 -16.78 -18.45 -22.73
CA SER A 224 -15.88 -18.54 -23.89
C SER A 224 -16.70 -18.85 -25.13
N ALA A 225 -17.28 -17.81 -25.71
CA ALA A 225 -17.75 -17.78 -27.09
C ALA A 225 -17.33 -16.43 -27.68
#